data_AF-I1JDV9-F1
#
_entry.id   AF-I1JDV9-F1
#
_cell.length_a   1.000
_cell.length_b   1.000
_cell.length_c   1.000
_cell.angle_alpha   90.00
_cell.angle_beta   90.00
_cell.angle_gamma   90.00
#
_symmetry.space_group_name_H-M   'P 1'
#
loop_
_entity.id
_entity.type
_entity.pdbx_description
1 polymer ?
#
loop_
_entity_poly.entity_id
_entity_poly.type
_entity_poly.pdbx_seq_one_letter_code
_entity_poly.pdbx_strand_id
1 'polypeptide(L)'
;MATLQCNCNSLALNKPSYSRRRRRQFLQPLFSSTRFVSSNSICTSSSATTSRWGCAVSAVVSEENAVGSSFSAADVFKLTYLEGNSWIWNVGGINILVDPILVGNLDFGIPWLYDAAKKVLQKFQLSDLPEINCLLITQSLDDHCHLKTLKPFSQKFPDIRVIATPNAKGLLDPLFRNVTYLEPGESSDIETNYGSKISVKATAGPVLGPPWQRPENGYIVTSPQGQLSLYYEPHCVYNQSFTEKERADIVITPVIKQLLPNFTLVSGQEDAVKLAKLLQAKFIVPMKNGDLDSKGLLASLISGEGTVESFK
;
A
#
# COMPACT_ATOMS: atom_id res chain seq x y z
N MET A 1 -25.69 -41.66 -5.62
CA MET A 1 -25.42 -42.73 -4.64
C MET A 1 -23.94 -43.08 -4.71
N ALA A 2 -23.27 -43.02 -3.55
CA ALA A 2 -22.00 -43.66 -3.16
C ALA A 2 -20.76 -43.47 -4.07
N THR A 3 -19.54 -43.20 -3.58
CA THR A 3 -18.96 -43.48 -2.26
C THR A 3 -17.69 -42.65 -2.08
N LEU A 4 -17.51 -42.07 -0.89
CA LEU A 4 -16.22 -41.60 -0.38
C LEU A 4 -15.30 -42.78 -0.08
N GLN A 5 -13.99 -42.61 -0.31
CA GLN A 5 -12.96 -43.42 0.35
C GLN A 5 -11.91 -42.50 0.98
N CYS A 6 -12.03 -42.35 2.31
CA CYS A 6 -10.92 -42.03 3.19
C CYS A 6 -9.99 -43.24 3.27
N ASN A 7 -8.68 -43.00 3.29
CA ASN A 7 -7.72 -43.98 3.78
C ASN A 7 -6.75 -43.31 4.75
N CYS A 8 -6.94 -43.60 6.03
CA CYS A 8 -5.96 -43.39 7.08
C CYS A 8 -5.05 -44.62 7.13
N ASN A 9 -3.73 -44.43 7.27
CA ASN A 9 -2.87 -45.48 7.80
C ASN A 9 -1.82 -44.93 8.77
N SER A 10 -1.50 -45.79 9.72
CA SER A 10 -0.95 -45.54 11.03
C SER A 10 0.58 -45.67 11.06
N LEU A 11 1.20 -44.85 11.92
CA LEU A 11 2.37 -45.06 12.80
C LEU A 11 3.48 -46.05 12.38
N ALA A 12 4.72 -45.56 12.42
CA ALA A 12 5.85 -46.30 12.96
C ALA A 12 6.84 -45.36 13.67
N LEU A 13 7.14 -45.68 14.92
CA LEU A 13 8.15 -45.06 15.78
C LEU A 13 9.57 -45.33 15.29
N ASN A 14 10.48 -44.38 15.50
CA ASN A 14 11.86 -44.67 15.93
C ASN A 14 12.51 -43.45 16.62
N LYS A 15 12.98 -43.67 17.85
CA LYS A 15 13.96 -42.87 18.62
C LYS A 15 15.33 -43.55 18.47
N PRO A 16 16.48 -42.83 18.52
CA PRO A 16 17.12 -42.41 19.78
C PRO A 16 17.80 -41.02 19.61
N SER A 17 18.48 -40.34 20.54
CA SER A 17 19.03 -40.54 21.89
C SER A 17 19.39 -39.16 22.45
N TYR A 18 19.39 -39.04 23.78
CA TYR A 18 19.76 -37.85 24.54
C TYR A 18 21.22 -37.43 24.39
N SER A 19 21.47 -36.11 24.37
CA SER A 19 22.65 -35.53 25.01
C SER A 19 22.31 -34.25 25.78
N ARG A 20 22.72 -34.24 27.05
CA ARG A 20 22.65 -33.11 27.99
C ARG A 20 23.66 -32.04 27.57
N ARG A 21 23.30 -30.75 27.63
CA ARG A 21 24.05 -29.74 28.42
C ARG A 21 23.43 -28.35 28.45
N ARG A 22 23.23 -27.91 29.70
CA ARG A 22 23.45 -26.56 30.28
C ARG A 22 22.63 -25.37 29.77
N ARG A 23 21.58 -25.10 30.54
CA ARG A 23 21.17 -23.75 31.00
C ARG A 23 22.39 -22.86 31.26
N ARG A 24 22.43 -21.68 30.64
CA ARG A 24 23.12 -20.51 31.20
C ARG A 24 22.08 -19.42 31.47
N GLN A 25 22.29 -18.81 32.63
CA GLN A 25 21.36 -17.97 33.36
C GLN A 25 21.26 -16.59 32.72
N PHE A 26 20.04 -16.05 32.83
CA PHE A 26 19.74 -14.62 32.81
C PHE A 26 20.66 -13.86 33.78
N LEU A 27 21.27 -12.79 33.30
CA LEU A 27 21.78 -11.70 34.12
C LEU A 27 21.22 -10.40 33.56
N GLN A 28 20.26 -9.83 34.29
CA GLN A 28 19.96 -8.42 34.25
C GLN A 28 21.13 -7.63 34.86
N PRO A 29 21.26 -6.35 34.50
CA PRO A 29 21.53 -5.36 35.52
C PRO A 29 20.50 -4.22 35.48
N LEU A 30 19.80 -4.11 36.60
CA LEU A 30 19.73 -2.91 37.43
C LEU A 30 19.47 -1.56 36.73
N PHE A 31 18.22 -1.14 36.88
CA PHE A 31 17.78 0.24 36.89
C PHE A 31 18.71 1.14 37.70
N SER A 32 19.18 2.23 37.08
CA SER A 32 19.69 3.39 37.80
C SER A 32 18.76 4.55 37.52
N SER A 33 18.10 5.01 38.59
CA SER A 33 17.28 6.20 38.64
C SER A 33 18.19 7.42 38.77
N THR A 34 18.21 8.29 37.76
CA THR A 34 18.68 9.66 37.92
C THR A 34 17.54 10.63 37.62
N ARG A 35 17.14 11.31 38.70
CA ARG A 35 16.18 12.40 38.74
C ARG A 35 16.69 13.53 37.85
N PHE A 36 15.92 13.93 36.85
CA PHE A 36 16.06 15.24 36.24
C PHE A 36 15.02 16.18 36.83
N VAL A 37 15.53 17.26 37.38
CA VAL A 37 14.82 18.36 38.04
C VAL A 37 14.08 19.16 36.97
N SER A 38 12.77 19.28 37.14
CA SER A 38 11.91 20.21 36.40
C SER A 38 12.13 21.63 36.91
N SER A 39 12.66 22.52 36.08
CA SER A 39 12.60 23.97 36.32
C SER A 39 11.33 24.54 35.69
N ASN A 40 10.31 24.76 36.52
CA ASN A 40 9.16 25.59 36.16
C ASN A 40 9.58 27.07 36.22
N SER A 41 9.47 27.79 35.11
CA SER A 41 9.39 29.25 35.11
C SER A 41 8.02 29.67 34.60
N ILE A 42 7.21 30.19 35.52
CA ILE A 42 5.96 30.90 35.25
C ILE A 42 6.33 32.35 34.96
N CYS A 43 5.96 32.87 33.79
CA CYS A 43 5.88 34.30 33.52
C CYS A 43 4.58 34.60 32.79
N THR A 44 3.81 35.51 33.37
CA THR A 44 2.45 35.91 33.01
C THR A 44 2.41 36.93 31.86
N SER A 45 1.43 36.70 30.97
CA SER A 45 0.57 37.64 30.24
C SER A 45 1.18 38.82 29.44
N SER A 46 0.89 38.84 28.14
CA SER A 46 0.25 40.01 27.53
C SER A 46 -0.64 39.58 26.35
N SER A 47 -1.83 40.17 26.31
CA SER A 47 -2.90 39.92 25.36
C SER A 47 -2.67 40.70 24.08
N ALA A 48 -2.82 40.04 22.92
CA ALA A 48 -3.03 40.75 21.65
C ALA A 48 -3.99 39.93 20.76
N THR A 49 -5.21 40.43 20.65
CA THR A 49 -6.22 40.03 19.68
C THR A 49 -5.75 40.34 18.26
N THR A 50 -5.71 39.34 17.38
CA THR A 50 -6.00 39.54 15.95
C THR A 50 -6.74 38.33 15.40
N SER A 51 -7.99 38.54 15.00
CA SER A 51 -8.70 37.66 14.09
C SER A 51 -8.01 37.72 12.73
N ARG A 52 -7.71 36.57 12.12
CA ARG A 52 -7.54 36.48 10.67
C ARG A 52 -7.75 35.04 10.21
N TRP A 53 -8.81 34.85 9.44
CA TRP A 53 -8.99 33.70 8.58
C TRP A 53 -7.79 33.54 7.65
N GLY A 54 -7.35 32.31 7.48
CA GLY A 54 -6.32 31.89 6.54
C GLY A 54 -6.11 30.39 6.73
N CYS A 55 -5.88 29.58 5.71
CA CYS A 55 -5.81 29.80 4.28
C CYS A 55 -6.00 28.39 3.72
N ALA A 56 -7.00 28.17 2.88
CA ALA A 56 -7.14 26.90 2.18
C ALA A 56 -5.97 26.79 1.19
N VAL A 57 -5.02 25.90 1.47
CA VAL A 57 -3.91 25.62 0.55
C VAL A 57 -4.45 24.71 -0.55
N SER A 58 -4.87 25.32 -1.65
CA SER A 58 -5.18 24.65 -2.90
C SER A 58 -3.91 24.59 -3.74
N ALA A 59 -3.41 23.39 -4.01
CA ALA A 59 -2.34 23.18 -4.98
C ALA A 59 -2.96 22.97 -6.36
N VAL A 60 -3.23 24.08 -7.04
CA VAL A 60 -3.43 24.12 -8.49
C VAL A 60 -2.37 25.07 -9.03
N VAL A 61 -1.44 24.54 -9.82
CA VAL A 61 -0.61 25.36 -10.70
C VAL A 61 -0.76 24.78 -12.09
N SER A 62 -1.44 25.54 -12.94
CA SER A 62 -1.40 25.40 -14.39
C SER A 62 -0.69 26.62 -14.97
N GLU A 63 -0.04 26.34 -16.08
CA GLU A 63 1.07 27.03 -16.74
C GLU A 63 0.76 28.44 -17.26
N GLU A 64 1.80 29.29 -17.35
CA GLU A 64 2.08 30.05 -18.57
C GLU A 64 3.51 30.67 -18.52
N ASN A 65 4.21 30.61 -19.66
CA ASN A 65 5.41 31.37 -20.03
C ASN A 65 6.80 30.83 -19.58
N ALA A 66 7.32 29.87 -20.36
CA ALA A 66 8.75 29.83 -20.63
C ALA A 66 9.02 29.42 -22.09
N VAL A 67 9.92 30.19 -22.70
CA VAL A 67 10.42 30.16 -24.06
C VAL A 67 10.78 28.74 -24.54
N GLY A 68 10.52 28.49 -25.82
CA GLY A 68 10.71 27.22 -26.52
C GLY A 68 12.05 26.53 -26.20
N SER A 69 11.97 25.53 -25.34
CA SER A 69 12.83 24.36 -25.35
C SER A 69 11.92 23.19 -25.69
N SER A 70 12.23 22.41 -26.72
CA SER A 70 11.54 21.15 -26.96
C SER A 70 11.88 20.22 -25.80
N PHE A 71 11.13 20.31 -24.70
CA PHE A 71 11.13 19.28 -23.69
C PHE A 71 10.63 18.02 -24.38
N SER A 72 11.55 17.10 -24.70
CA SER A 72 11.17 15.70 -24.93
C SER A 72 10.22 15.33 -23.80
N ALA A 73 8.99 14.88 -24.11
CA ALA A 73 7.94 14.55 -23.15
C ALA A 73 8.55 14.03 -21.85
N ALA A 74 8.64 14.92 -20.85
CA ALA A 74 9.48 14.68 -19.69
C ALA A 74 8.93 13.47 -18.94
N ASP A 75 9.82 12.67 -18.32
CA ASP A 75 9.43 11.64 -17.36
C ASP A 75 8.63 12.33 -16.24
N VAL A 76 7.30 12.25 -16.30
CA VAL A 76 6.38 12.86 -15.34
C VAL A 76 5.43 11.77 -14.84
N PHE A 77 5.31 11.69 -13.52
CA PHE A 77 4.25 10.95 -12.85
C PHE A 77 3.11 11.90 -12.50
N LYS A 78 1.91 11.60 -12.99
CA LYS A 78 0.68 12.24 -12.49
C LYS A 78 -0.10 11.23 -11.66
N LEU A 79 -0.25 11.52 -10.37
CA LEU A 79 -0.85 10.64 -9.39
C LEU A 79 -2.23 11.16 -8.99
N THR A 80 -3.26 10.35 -9.17
CA THR A 80 -4.64 10.66 -8.74
C THR A 80 -5.03 9.69 -7.64
N TYR A 81 -5.26 10.22 -6.44
CA TYR A 81 -5.71 9.42 -5.31
C TYR A 81 -7.21 9.24 -5.36
N LEU A 82 -7.68 8.00 -5.25
CA LEU A 82 -9.10 7.65 -5.28
C LEU A 82 -9.65 7.20 -3.92
N GLU A 83 -8.98 7.53 -2.80
CA GLU A 83 -9.28 7.07 -1.42
C GLU A 83 -9.07 5.56 -1.19
N GLY A 84 -8.79 5.18 0.06
CA GLY A 84 -8.42 3.80 0.38
C GLY A 84 -7.04 3.46 -0.20
N ASN A 85 -6.92 2.27 -0.80
CA ASN A 85 -5.73 1.85 -1.55
C ASN A 85 -5.82 2.21 -3.05
N SER A 86 -6.87 2.87 -3.50
CA SER A 86 -7.14 3.07 -4.93
C SER A 86 -6.40 4.28 -5.52
N TRP A 87 -5.77 4.08 -6.69
CA TRP A 87 -5.07 5.14 -7.42
C TRP A 87 -5.24 5.04 -8.94
N ILE A 88 -5.07 6.17 -9.63
CA ILE A 88 -4.70 6.19 -11.05
C ILE A 88 -3.33 6.85 -11.16
N TRP A 89 -2.39 6.14 -11.78
CA TRP A 89 -1.07 6.69 -12.11
C TRP A 89 -0.98 6.87 -13.61
N ASN A 90 -0.70 8.09 -14.05
CA ASN A 90 -0.29 8.35 -15.42
C ASN A 90 1.24 8.45 -15.47
N VAL A 91 1.87 7.57 -16.22
CA VAL A 91 3.32 7.48 -16.42
C VAL A 91 3.58 7.19 -17.89
N GLY A 92 4.45 7.96 -18.54
CA GLY A 92 4.75 7.77 -19.96
C GLY A 92 3.52 7.83 -20.89
N GLY A 93 2.48 8.57 -20.46
CA GLY A 93 1.22 8.70 -21.20
C GLY A 93 0.22 7.56 -21.04
N ILE A 94 0.53 6.49 -20.29
CA ILE A 94 -0.42 5.41 -20.00
C ILE A 94 -1.03 5.56 -18.61
N ASN A 95 -2.29 5.15 -18.45
CA ASN A 95 -2.99 5.14 -17.17
C ASN A 95 -2.99 3.73 -16.56
N ILE A 96 -2.40 3.61 -15.38
CA ILE A 96 -2.40 2.40 -14.54
C ILE A 96 -3.42 2.61 -13.42
N LEU A 97 -4.47 1.78 -13.38
CA LEU A 97 -5.42 1.73 -12.27
C LEU A 97 -4.90 0.76 -11.21
N VAL A 98 -4.80 1.19 -9.96
CA VAL A 98 -4.20 0.41 -8.87
C VAL A 98 -5.22 0.16 -7.79
N ASP A 99 -5.35 -1.09 -7.35
CA ASP A 99 -6.18 -1.55 -6.23
C ASP A 99 -7.58 -0.88 -6.16
N PRO A 100 -8.40 -0.98 -7.22
CA PRO A 100 -9.63 -0.19 -7.32
C PRO A 100 -10.76 -0.71 -6.42
N ILE A 101 -11.26 0.16 -5.55
CA ILE A 101 -12.51 0.01 -4.79
C ILE A 101 -13.46 1.11 -5.28
N LEU A 102 -14.26 0.82 -6.30
CA LEU A 102 -15.09 1.82 -6.99
C LEU A 102 -16.58 1.46 -7.04
N VAL A 103 -16.93 0.23 -6.66
CA VAL A 103 -18.31 -0.27 -6.67
C VAL A 103 -18.67 -0.83 -5.30
N GLY A 104 -19.63 -0.17 -4.64
CA GLY A 104 -20.07 -0.53 -3.30
C GLY A 104 -19.02 -0.26 -2.23
N ASN A 105 -19.36 -0.61 -1.00
CA ASN A 105 -18.47 -0.45 0.15
C ASN A 105 -17.51 -1.63 0.28
N LEU A 106 -16.38 -1.37 0.94
CA LEU A 106 -15.44 -2.38 1.40
C LEU A 106 -16.00 -3.06 2.64
N ASP A 107 -16.29 -4.35 2.57
CA ASP A 107 -16.90 -5.10 3.67
C ASP A 107 -16.33 -6.49 3.93
N PHE A 108 -15.32 -6.92 3.18
CA PHE A 108 -14.70 -8.24 3.29
C PHE A 108 -15.71 -9.40 3.22
N GLY A 109 -16.86 -9.18 2.58
CA GLY A 109 -17.97 -10.15 2.50
C GLY A 109 -18.78 -10.31 3.79
N ILE A 110 -18.51 -9.54 4.85
CA ILE A 110 -19.22 -9.62 6.14
C ILE A 110 -19.61 -8.19 6.62
N PRO A 111 -20.65 -7.56 6.03
CA PRO A 111 -20.99 -6.15 6.27
C PRO A 111 -21.28 -5.76 7.72
N TRP A 112 -21.78 -6.70 8.53
CA TRP A 112 -22.05 -6.42 9.95
C TRP A 112 -20.75 -6.37 10.78
N LEU A 113 -19.69 -7.04 10.31
CA LEU A 113 -18.37 -7.05 10.95
C LEU A 113 -17.58 -5.79 10.57
N TYR A 114 -17.55 -5.47 9.28
CA TYR A 114 -16.89 -4.28 8.74
C TYR A 114 -17.63 -3.80 7.51
N ASP A 115 -17.88 -2.50 7.42
CA ASP A 115 -18.45 -1.84 6.24
C ASP A 115 -17.88 -0.43 6.16
N ALA A 116 -17.12 -0.13 5.11
CA ALA A 116 -16.43 1.14 4.92
C ALA A 116 -16.72 1.78 3.56
N ALA A 117 -17.23 3.00 3.60
CA ALA A 117 -17.49 3.83 2.44
C ALA A 117 -16.39 4.88 2.24
N LYS A 118 -16.20 5.31 1.00
CA LYS A 118 -15.37 6.49 0.68
C LYS A 118 -15.97 7.75 1.32
N LYS A 119 -15.14 8.69 1.76
CA LYS A 119 -15.62 9.93 2.39
C LYS A 119 -15.96 10.98 1.36
N VAL A 120 -15.09 11.16 0.35
CA VAL A 120 -15.19 12.25 -0.62
C VAL A 120 -15.76 11.77 -1.96
N LEU A 121 -15.29 10.63 -2.46
CA LEU A 121 -15.59 10.12 -3.80
C LEU A 121 -16.78 9.14 -3.82
N GLN A 122 -17.79 9.37 -2.98
CA GLN A 122 -18.99 8.51 -2.87
C GLN A 122 -19.76 8.33 -4.18
N LYS A 123 -19.65 9.31 -5.09
CA LYS A 123 -20.34 9.31 -6.40
C LYS A 123 -19.44 8.90 -7.56
N PHE A 124 -18.14 8.73 -7.32
CA PHE A 124 -17.20 8.34 -8.36
C PHE A 124 -17.41 6.88 -8.74
N GLN A 125 -17.63 6.62 -10.02
CA GLN A 125 -18.02 5.31 -10.53
C GLN A 125 -17.08 4.85 -11.64
N LEU A 126 -17.22 3.58 -12.06
CA LEU A 126 -16.47 3.02 -13.18
C LEU A 126 -16.65 3.81 -14.49
N SER A 127 -17.77 4.51 -14.67
CA SER A 127 -18.02 5.40 -15.82
C SER A 127 -17.10 6.61 -15.86
N ASP A 128 -16.63 7.05 -14.70
CA ASP A 128 -15.86 8.30 -14.54
C ASP A 128 -14.35 8.08 -14.70
N LEU A 129 -13.94 6.81 -14.81
CA LEU A 129 -12.56 6.45 -15.11
C LEU A 129 -12.14 7.00 -16.49
N PRO A 130 -10.90 7.50 -16.61
CA PRO A 130 -10.32 7.75 -17.93
C PRO A 130 -10.08 6.43 -18.66
N GLU A 131 -9.54 6.49 -19.87
CA GLU A 131 -9.01 5.29 -20.52
C GLU A 131 -7.96 4.63 -19.62
N ILE A 132 -8.10 3.34 -19.35
CA ILE A 132 -7.18 2.56 -18.52
C ILE A 132 -6.41 1.60 -19.42
N ASN A 133 -5.09 1.57 -19.29
CA ASN A 133 -4.21 0.71 -20.10
C ASN A 133 -3.73 -0.52 -19.32
N CYS A 134 -3.63 -0.41 -17.99
CA CYS A 134 -3.22 -1.51 -17.12
C CYS A 134 -3.97 -1.46 -15.79
N LEU A 135 -4.36 -2.63 -15.29
CA LEU A 135 -4.76 -2.83 -13.90
C LEU A 135 -3.58 -3.39 -13.11
N LEU A 136 -3.30 -2.84 -11.93
CA LEU A 136 -2.28 -3.32 -11.01
C LEU A 136 -2.92 -3.73 -9.68
N ILE A 137 -2.71 -4.98 -9.26
CA ILE A 137 -3.20 -5.51 -7.98
C ILE A 137 -2.02 -5.90 -7.08
N THR A 138 -1.92 -5.27 -5.93
CA THR A 138 -0.83 -5.49 -4.97
C THR A 138 -1.01 -6.69 -4.08
N GLN A 139 -2.23 -6.89 -3.58
CA GLN A 139 -2.56 -7.93 -2.61
C GLN A 139 -3.83 -8.67 -2.99
N SER A 140 -4.01 -9.88 -2.46
CA SER A 140 -5.20 -10.70 -2.71
C SER A 140 -6.40 -10.35 -1.82
N LEU A 141 -6.22 -9.50 -0.81
CA LEU A 141 -7.26 -9.09 0.15
C LEU A 141 -8.26 -8.10 -0.44
N ASP A 142 -9.46 -8.05 0.12
CA ASP A 142 -10.61 -7.33 -0.44
C ASP A 142 -10.43 -5.80 -0.49
N ASP A 143 -9.56 -5.24 0.37
CA ASP A 143 -9.16 -3.83 0.35
C ASP A 143 -8.14 -3.48 -0.76
N HIS A 144 -7.78 -4.46 -1.59
CA HIS A 144 -6.93 -4.31 -2.78
C HIS A 144 -7.57 -4.95 -4.02
N CYS A 145 -7.95 -6.22 -3.90
CA CYS A 145 -8.54 -7.07 -4.93
C CYS A 145 -10.08 -7.13 -4.80
N HIS A 146 -10.71 -5.95 -4.79
CA HIS A 146 -12.14 -5.84 -4.47
C HIS A 146 -13.04 -6.42 -5.57
N LEU A 147 -13.54 -7.64 -5.36
CA LEU A 147 -14.29 -8.37 -6.40
C LEU A 147 -15.58 -7.67 -6.87
N LYS A 148 -16.23 -6.88 -6.01
CA LYS A 148 -17.42 -6.11 -6.43
C LYS A 148 -17.08 -5.05 -7.47
N THR A 149 -15.86 -4.51 -7.42
CA THR A 149 -15.35 -3.58 -8.42
C THR A 149 -14.80 -4.33 -9.63
N LEU A 150 -14.03 -5.39 -9.41
CA LEU A 150 -13.33 -6.09 -10.48
C LEU A 150 -14.24 -6.85 -11.45
N LYS A 151 -15.38 -7.39 -10.98
CA LYS A 151 -16.36 -8.09 -11.84
C LYS A 151 -16.96 -7.20 -12.94
N PRO A 152 -17.61 -6.06 -12.63
CA PRO A 152 -18.10 -5.16 -13.67
C PRO A 152 -16.96 -4.46 -14.42
N PHE A 153 -15.80 -4.22 -13.79
CA PHE A 153 -14.63 -3.68 -14.49
C PHE A 153 -14.13 -4.63 -15.59
N SER A 154 -14.05 -5.94 -15.33
CA SER A 154 -13.61 -6.91 -16.34
C SER A 154 -14.60 -7.07 -17.49
N GLN A 155 -15.89 -6.84 -17.26
CA GLN A 155 -16.90 -6.78 -18.31
C GLN A 155 -16.75 -5.52 -19.19
N LYS A 156 -16.38 -4.39 -18.58
CA LYS A 156 -16.16 -3.12 -19.28
C LYS A 156 -14.84 -3.12 -20.07
N PHE A 157 -13.79 -3.78 -19.56
CA PHE A 157 -12.46 -3.84 -20.16
C PHE A 157 -11.98 -5.30 -20.30
N PRO A 158 -12.55 -6.09 -21.22
CA PRO A 158 -12.32 -7.54 -21.29
C PRO A 158 -10.88 -7.93 -21.65
N ASP A 159 -10.17 -7.08 -22.38
CA ASP A 159 -8.81 -7.32 -22.88
C ASP A 159 -7.73 -6.53 -22.11
N ILE A 160 -8.11 -5.90 -20.99
CA ILE A 160 -7.19 -5.11 -20.18
C ILE A 160 -6.00 -5.96 -19.72
N ARG A 161 -4.80 -5.40 -19.81
CA ARG A 161 -3.62 -5.99 -19.20
C ARG A 161 -3.74 -5.88 -17.68
N VAL A 162 -3.49 -6.97 -16.98
CA VAL A 162 -3.45 -7.00 -15.52
C VAL A 162 -2.06 -7.45 -15.06
N ILE A 163 -1.47 -6.72 -14.13
CA ILE A 163 -0.27 -7.13 -13.39
C ILE A 163 -0.67 -7.34 -11.94
N ALA A 164 -0.32 -8.48 -11.35
CA ALA A 164 -0.81 -8.81 -10.02
C ALA A 164 0.15 -9.67 -9.18
N THR A 165 -0.06 -9.67 -7.87
CA THR A 165 0.49 -10.69 -6.95
C THR A 165 0.01 -12.10 -7.33
N PRO A 166 0.86 -13.13 -7.27
CA PRO A 166 0.45 -14.52 -7.48
C PRO A 166 -0.64 -15.00 -6.50
N ASN A 167 -0.74 -14.40 -5.32
CA ASN A 167 -1.78 -14.75 -4.34
C ASN A 167 -3.20 -14.43 -4.84
N ALA A 168 -3.36 -13.43 -5.73
CA ALA A 168 -4.66 -13.05 -6.29
C ALA A 168 -5.13 -13.97 -7.43
N LYS A 169 -4.32 -14.98 -7.82
CA LYS A 169 -4.58 -15.79 -9.01
C LYS A 169 -5.96 -16.44 -9.05
N GLY A 170 -6.38 -17.07 -7.95
CA GLY A 170 -7.69 -17.73 -7.88
C GLY A 170 -8.87 -16.77 -8.01
N LEU A 171 -8.66 -15.48 -7.70
CA LEU A 171 -9.67 -14.43 -7.78
C LEU A 171 -9.72 -13.79 -9.18
N LEU A 172 -8.57 -13.62 -9.82
CA LEU A 172 -8.42 -12.88 -11.08
C LEU A 172 -8.56 -13.75 -12.33
N ASP A 173 -8.13 -15.01 -12.32
CA ASP A 173 -8.24 -15.92 -13.46
C ASP A 173 -9.68 -16.06 -14.01
N PRO A 174 -10.74 -16.11 -13.18
CA PRO A 174 -12.11 -16.16 -13.68
C PRO A 174 -12.59 -14.85 -14.31
N LEU A 175 -11.91 -13.72 -14.06
CA LEU A 175 -12.36 -12.39 -14.46
C LEU A 175 -11.59 -11.84 -15.67
N PHE A 176 -10.30 -12.12 -15.78
CA PHE A 176 -9.40 -11.50 -16.75
C PHE A 176 -8.62 -12.55 -17.55
N ARG A 177 -8.41 -12.28 -18.84
CA ARG A 177 -7.69 -13.19 -19.75
C ARG A 177 -6.20 -12.89 -19.86
N ASN A 178 -5.81 -11.63 -19.65
CA ASN A 178 -4.45 -11.12 -19.85
C ASN A 178 -3.83 -10.71 -18.51
N VAL A 179 -3.51 -11.70 -17.68
CA VAL A 179 -2.93 -11.48 -16.35
C VAL A 179 -1.48 -11.94 -16.30
N THR A 180 -0.58 -11.05 -15.90
CA THR A 180 0.81 -11.35 -15.57
C THR A 180 0.96 -11.34 -14.05
N TYR A 181 1.25 -12.51 -13.48
CA TYR A 181 1.56 -12.64 -12.06
C TYR A 181 3.05 -12.50 -11.84
N LEU A 182 3.46 -11.65 -10.90
CA LEU A 182 4.86 -11.30 -10.65
C LEU A 182 5.27 -11.73 -9.24
N GLU A 183 6.20 -12.67 -9.12
CA GLU A 183 6.86 -12.97 -7.85
C GLU A 183 7.84 -11.83 -7.48
N PRO A 184 8.15 -11.63 -6.19
CA PRO A 184 9.14 -10.62 -5.78
C PRO A 184 10.47 -10.74 -6.52
N GLY A 185 10.92 -9.65 -7.15
CA GLY A 185 12.12 -9.59 -7.98
C GLY A 185 11.85 -9.71 -9.48
N GLU A 186 10.69 -10.23 -9.88
CA GLU A 186 10.29 -10.28 -11.29
C GLU A 186 9.80 -8.91 -11.78
N SER A 187 9.85 -8.71 -13.09
CA SER A 187 9.44 -7.46 -13.73
C SER A 187 8.66 -7.73 -15.01
N SER A 188 7.77 -6.80 -15.36
CA SER A 188 7.01 -6.80 -16.61
C SER A 188 7.03 -5.41 -17.21
N ASP A 189 7.27 -5.33 -18.51
CA ASP A 189 7.29 -4.06 -19.23
C ASP A 189 5.91 -3.75 -19.86
N ILE A 190 5.49 -2.51 -19.76
CA ILE A 190 4.33 -1.95 -20.44
C ILE A 190 4.81 -1.04 -21.55
N GLU A 191 4.49 -1.40 -22.79
CA GLU A 191 4.77 -0.56 -23.96
C GLU A 191 3.80 0.62 -24.00
N THR A 192 4.35 1.81 -24.21
CA THR A 192 3.56 3.05 -24.36
C THR A 192 3.15 3.25 -25.82
N ASN A 193 2.17 4.13 -26.05
CA ASN A 193 1.77 4.53 -27.40
C ASN A 193 2.88 5.20 -28.22
N TYR A 194 4.01 5.55 -27.58
CA TYR A 194 5.16 6.19 -28.20
C TYR A 194 6.33 5.22 -28.43
N GLY A 195 6.13 3.91 -28.24
CA GLY A 195 7.15 2.86 -28.43
C GLY A 195 8.22 2.80 -27.33
N SER A 196 8.04 3.54 -26.24
CA SER A 196 8.86 3.45 -25.03
C SER A 196 8.29 2.41 -24.04
N LYS A 197 9.04 2.04 -23.00
CA LYS A 197 8.64 0.98 -22.06
C LYS A 197 8.70 1.44 -20.62
N ILE A 198 7.62 1.19 -19.88
CA ILE A 198 7.56 1.38 -18.43
C ILE A 198 7.81 0.03 -17.78
N SER A 199 8.75 -0.05 -16.85
CA SER A 199 9.03 -1.30 -16.16
C SER A 199 8.30 -1.34 -14.83
N VAL A 200 7.60 -2.44 -14.56
CA VAL A 200 6.91 -2.71 -13.30
C VAL A 200 7.57 -3.91 -12.63
N LYS A 201 8.21 -3.68 -11.49
CA LYS A 201 8.94 -4.70 -10.73
C LYS A 201 8.24 -4.98 -9.41
N ALA A 202 7.96 -6.26 -9.12
CA ALA A 202 7.41 -6.65 -7.84
C ALA A 202 8.47 -6.68 -6.74
N THR A 203 8.07 -6.29 -5.53
CA THR A 203 8.88 -6.36 -4.32
C THR A 203 8.14 -7.14 -3.24
N ALA A 204 8.86 -7.84 -2.37
CA ALA A 204 8.23 -8.57 -1.27
C ALA A 204 7.67 -7.61 -0.20
N GLY A 205 6.35 -7.65 -0.03
CA GLY A 205 5.61 -7.01 1.05
C GLY A 205 5.34 -7.97 2.23
N PRO A 206 4.21 -7.81 2.95
CA PRO A 206 3.90 -8.62 4.13
C PRO A 206 3.42 -10.04 3.78
N VAL A 207 3.65 -10.98 4.70
CA VAL A 207 3.00 -12.30 4.68
C VAL A 207 1.71 -12.21 5.50
N LEU A 208 0.56 -12.12 4.83
CA LEU A 208 -0.75 -11.85 5.45
C LEU A 208 -1.56 -13.13 5.73
N GLY A 209 -0.87 -14.25 5.90
CA GLY A 209 -1.46 -15.54 6.23
C GLY A 209 -0.48 -16.41 7.00
N PRO A 210 -0.59 -17.75 6.92
CA PRO A 210 0.35 -18.62 7.58
C PRO A 210 1.80 -18.32 7.16
N PRO A 211 2.81 -18.54 8.03
CA PRO A 211 4.20 -18.15 7.76
C PRO A 211 4.84 -18.75 6.49
N TRP A 212 4.24 -19.81 5.94
CA TRP A 212 4.68 -20.47 4.71
C TRP A 212 3.95 -19.95 3.44
N GLN A 213 3.00 -19.03 3.59
CA GLN A 213 2.36 -18.37 2.46
C GLN A 213 3.34 -17.41 1.77
N ARG A 214 3.16 -17.22 0.46
CA ARG A 214 3.91 -16.23 -0.29
C ARG A 214 3.62 -14.83 0.28
N PRO A 215 4.62 -13.93 0.31
CA PRO A 215 4.36 -12.53 0.62
C PRO A 215 3.42 -11.92 -0.43
N GLU A 216 2.69 -10.88 -0.04
CA GLU A 216 2.05 -9.98 -1.00
C GLU A 216 3.06 -9.02 -1.62
N ASN A 217 2.65 -8.23 -2.61
CA ASN A 217 3.56 -7.38 -3.36
C ASN A 217 3.47 -5.90 -2.96
N GLY A 218 4.62 -5.23 -2.91
CA GLY A 218 4.76 -3.84 -3.31
C GLY A 218 5.27 -3.77 -4.76
N TYR A 219 5.32 -2.58 -5.37
CA TYR A 219 5.87 -2.42 -6.73
C TYR A 219 6.76 -1.21 -6.89
N ILE A 220 7.81 -1.36 -7.69
CA ILE A 220 8.58 -0.27 -8.27
C ILE A 220 8.13 -0.09 -9.72
N VAL A 221 7.73 1.13 -10.08
CA VAL A 221 7.38 1.52 -11.44
C VAL A 221 8.40 2.53 -11.95
N THR A 222 9.09 2.18 -13.02
CA THR A 222 10.15 3.01 -13.63
C THR A 222 9.63 3.63 -14.91
N SER A 223 9.72 4.96 -14.99
CA SER A 223 9.34 5.75 -16.16
C SER A 223 10.14 5.38 -17.42
N PRO A 224 9.64 5.68 -18.64
CA PRO A 224 10.23 5.11 -19.84
C PRO A 224 11.67 5.51 -20.15
N GLN A 225 12.13 6.69 -19.72
CA GLN A 225 13.51 7.12 -19.89
C GLN A 225 14.37 6.76 -18.68
N GLY A 226 13.79 6.07 -17.68
CA GLY A 226 14.46 5.58 -16.49
C GLY A 226 14.90 6.67 -15.52
N GLN A 227 14.45 7.91 -15.70
CA GLN A 227 14.92 9.04 -14.89
C GLN A 227 14.13 9.20 -13.58
N LEU A 228 12.88 8.73 -13.57
CA LEU A 228 12.04 8.68 -12.38
C LEU A 228 11.52 7.28 -12.08
N SER A 229 11.46 6.98 -10.79
CA SER A 229 10.93 5.73 -10.26
C SER A 229 9.97 5.98 -9.09
N LEU A 230 8.90 5.20 -9.06
CA LEU A 230 7.88 5.24 -8.02
C LEU A 230 7.85 3.91 -7.30
N TYR A 231 7.96 3.92 -5.97
CA TYR A 231 7.71 2.77 -5.13
C TYR A 231 6.35 2.89 -4.44
N TYR A 232 5.51 1.87 -4.59
CA TYR A 232 4.24 1.74 -3.90
C TYR A 232 4.30 0.60 -2.90
N GLU A 233 4.16 0.96 -1.63
CA GLU A 233 4.09 0.03 -0.51
C GLU A 233 2.82 0.32 0.32
N PRO A 234 1.73 -0.43 0.06
CA PRO A 234 0.40 -0.08 0.55
C PRO A 234 0.21 -0.18 2.06
N HIS A 235 1.07 -0.90 2.79
CA HIS A 235 0.92 -1.10 4.24
C HIS A 235 2.13 -0.61 5.04
N CYS A 236 3.14 -0.03 4.38
CA CYS A 236 4.43 0.32 4.98
C CYS A 236 5.11 -0.90 5.65
N VAL A 237 4.90 -2.10 5.09
CA VAL A 237 5.53 -3.35 5.55
C VAL A 237 6.23 -4.01 4.38
N TYR A 238 7.57 -3.93 4.40
CA TYR A 238 8.40 -4.31 3.27
C TYR A 238 9.55 -5.22 3.71
N ASN A 239 10.07 -6.03 2.80
CA ASN A 239 11.27 -6.80 3.03
C ASN A 239 12.51 -5.89 2.98
N GLN A 240 13.13 -5.62 4.13
CA GLN A 240 14.26 -4.69 4.22
C GLN A 240 15.48 -5.12 3.38
N SER A 241 15.86 -6.41 3.39
CA SER A 241 17.04 -6.90 2.67
C SER A 241 16.86 -6.95 1.15
N PHE A 242 15.61 -6.97 0.68
CA PHE A 242 15.24 -6.72 -0.70
C PHE A 242 15.31 -5.22 -1.00
N THR A 243 14.58 -4.42 -0.22
CA THR A 243 14.33 -2.99 -0.49
C THR A 243 15.61 -2.14 -0.42
N GLU A 244 16.58 -2.51 0.42
CA GLU A 244 17.86 -1.78 0.55
C GLU A 244 18.70 -1.76 -0.73
N LYS A 245 18.48 -2.74 -1.62
CA LYS A 245 19.16 -2.88 -2.92
C LYS A 245 18.48 -2.07 -4.02
N GLU A 246 17.30 -1.53 -3.76
CA GLU A 246 16.50 -0.78 -4.71
C GLU A 246 16.63 0.74 -4.49
N ARG A 247 16.12 1.51 -5.44
CA ARG A 247 16.02 2.97 -5.36
C ARG A 247 14.65 3.39 -5.89
N ALA A 248 14.10 4.44 -5.31
CA ALA A 248 12.86 5.05 -5.78
C ALA A 248 12.91 6.56 -5.53
N ASP A 249 12.52 7.38 -6.51
CA ASP A 249 12.44 8.83 -6.36
C ASP A 249 11.19 9.24 -5.57
N ILE A 250 10.09 8.53 -5.80
CA ILE A 250 8.77 8.77 -5.20
C ILE A 250 8.39 7.54 -4.38
N VAL A 251 7.96 7.73 -3.14
CA VAL A 251 7.39 6.66 -2.31
C VAL A 251 5.92 6.99 -2.00
N ILE A 252 5.00 6.14 -2.45
CA ILE A 252 3.60 6.15 -2.00
C ILE A 252 3.46 5.10 -0.89
N THR A 253 3.16 5.55 0.32
CA THR A 253 2.98 4.65 1.48
C THR A 253 2.13 5.31 2.58
N PRO A 254 1.48 4.54 3.47
CA PRO A 254 0.74 5.11 4.58
C PRO A 254 1.65 5.84 5.55
N VAL A 255 1.15 6.96 6.08
CA VAL A 255 1.84 7.71 7.13
C VAL A 255 1.14 7.63 8.47
N ILE A 256 -0.10 7.14 8.53
CA ILE A 256 -0.85 6.94 9.78
C ILE A 256 -0.97 5.44 10.01
N LYS A 257 -0.64 4.97 11.21
CA LYS A 257 -0.78 3.56 11.56
C LYS A 257 -2.25 3.20 11.73
N GLN A 258 -2.62 1.97 11.39
CA GLN A 258 -3.91 1.38 11.74
C GLN A 258 -3.67 0.17 12.63
N LEU A 259 -4.31 0.16 13.80
CA LEU A 259 -4.03 -0.80 14.86
C LEU A 259 -5.31 -1.54 15.23
N LEU A 260 -5.18 -2.84 15.46
CA LEU A 260 -6.10 -3.63 16.27
C LEU A 260 -5.45 -3.89 17.65
N PRO A 261 -6.24 -4.34 18.64
CA PRO A 261 -5.67 -4.79 19.90
C PRO A 261 -4.57 -5.84 19.68
N ASN A 262 -3.32 -5.47 20.02
CA ASN A 262 -2.11 -6.29 19.88
C ASN A 262 -1.66 -6.62 18.44
N PHE A 263 -2.17 -5.94 17.41
CA PHE A 263 -1.79 -6.19 16.02
C PHE A 263 -1.75 -4.91 15.20
N THR A 264 -0.66 -4.70 14.46
CA THR A 264 -0.54 -3.59 13.50
C THR A 264 -1.07 -4.04 12.15
N LEU A 265 -2.17 -3.44 11.69
CA LEU A 265 -2.73 -3.69 10.36
C LEU A 265 -1.94 -2.93 9.29
N VAL A 266 -1.68 -1.65 9.56
CA VAL A 266 -0.98 -0.74 8.65
C VAL A 266 0.09 0.00 9.45
N SER A 267 1.33 -0.02 8.97
CA SER A 267 2.44 0.74 9.55
C SER A 267 2.46 2.18 9.00
N GLY A 268 3.27 3.05 9.59
CA GLY A 268 3.35 4.45 9.19
C GLY A 268 4.30 5.25 10.07
N GLN A 269 4.17 6.57 10.07
CA GLN A 269 4.98 7.51 10.85
C GLN A 269 6.49 7.24 10.66
N GLU A 270 7.20 6.82 11.71
CA GLU A 270 8.64 6.59 11.68
C GLU A 270 9.03 5.51 10.65
N ASP A 271 8.17 4.53 10.43
CA ASP A 271 8.45 3.45 9.47
C ASP A 271 8.39 3.95 8.02
N ALA A 272 7.49 4.88 7.72
CA ALA A 272 7.44 5.54 6.41
C ALA A 272 8.69 6.40 6.17
N VAL A 273 9.20 7.08 7.21
CA VAL A 273 10.46 7.83 7.14
C VAL A 273 11.65 6.88 6.92
N LYS A 274 11.68 5.73 7.60
CA LYS A 274 12.73 4.71 7.40
C LYS A 274 12.70 4.17 5.98
N LEU A 275 11.52 3.86 5.45
CA LEU A 275 11.35 3.37 4.09
C LEU A 275 11.87 4.39 3.07
N ALA A 276 11.47 5.65 3.20
CA ALA A 276 11.92 6.70 2.30
C ALA A 276 13.44 6.90 2.35
N LYS A 277 14.04 6.86 3.54
CA LYS A 277 15.51 6.92 3.70
C LYS A 277 16.21 5.71 3.07
N LEU A 278 15.65 4.51 3.24
CA LEU A 278 16.19 3.27 2.69
C LEU A 278 16.26 3.34 1.16
N LEU A 279 15.20 3.84 0.53
CA LEU A 279 15.08 3.97 -0.92
C LEU A 279 15.75 5.23 -1.50
N GLN A 280 16.26 6.11 -0.63
CA GLN A 280 16.81 7.42 -1.00
C GLN A 280 15.79 8.30 -1.74
N ALA A 281 14.53 8.24 -1.28
CA ALA A 281 13.43 8.95 -1.89
C ALA A 281 13.57 10.46 -1.81
N LYS A 282 13.19 11.13 -2.90
CA LYS A 282 13.10 12.59 -2.99
C LYS A 282 11.73 13.08 -2.52
N PHE A 283 10.70 12.27 -2.75
CA PHE A 283 9.31 12.60 -2.42
C PHE A 283 8.64 11.45 -1.67
N ILE A 284 7.85 11.80 -0.66
CA ILE A 284 6.90 10.89 -0.03
C ILE A 284 5.50 11.42 -0.31
N VAL A 285 4.67 10.58 -0.90
CA VAL A 285 3.26 10.85 -1.18
C VAL A 285 2.44 10.07 -0.15
N PRO A 286 1.94 10.74 0.91
CA PRO A 286 1.21 10.06 1.97
C PRO A 286 -0.12 9.53 1.44
N MET A 287 -0.41 8.26 1.70
CA MET A 287 -1.73 7.68 1.47
C MET A 287 -2.50 7.52 2.79
N LYS A 288 -3.81 7.73 2.75
CA LYS A 288 -4.71 7.60 3.90
C LYS A 288 -5.67 6.43 3.70
N ASN A 289 -5.12 5.22 3.53
CA ASN A 289 -5.92 4.05 3.17
C ASN A 289 -6.98 3.65 4.22
N GLY A 290 -6.73 3.93 5.50
CA GLY A 290 -7.73 3.74 6.56
C GLY A 290 -8.75 4.89 6.73
N ASP A 291 -8.63 5.99 5.98
CA ASP A 291 -9.49 7.17 6.14
C ASP A 291 -10.81 7.01 5.36
N LEU A 292 -11.61 6.04 5.80
CA LEU A 292 -12.92 5.69 5.25
C LEU A 292 -14.02 5.90 6.31
N ASP A 293 -15.25 6.14 5.87
CA ASP A 293 -16.42 6.15 6.75
C ASP A 293 -16.80 4.71 7.07
N SER A 294 -16.22 4.17 8.14
CA SER A 294 -16.35 2.76 8.54
C SER A 294 -17.29 2.57 9.73
N LYS A 295 -18.00 1.44 9.72
CA LYS A 295 -18.88 0.96 10.79
C LYS A 295 -18.76 -0.56 10.95
N GLY A 296 -19.37 -1.08 12.02
CA GLY A 296 -19.32 -2.49 12.37
C GLY A 296 -18.41 -2.78 13.56
N LEU A 297 -18.43 -4.03 14.03
CA LEU A 297 -17.68 -4.45 15.20
C LEU A 297 -16.17 -4.22 15.02
N LEU A 298 -15.61 -4.62 13.87
CA LEU A 298 -14.18 -4.49 13.60
C LEU A 298 -13.77 -3.02 13.50
N ALA A 299 -14.60 -2.17 12.86
CA ALA A 299 -14.32 -0.74 12.77
C ALA A 299 -14.21 -0.09 14.16
N SER A 300 -15.01 -0.52 15.14
CA SER A 300 -14.93 -0.02 16.52
C SER A 300 -13.66 -0.42 17.28
N LEU A 301 -12.96 -1.45 16.80
CA LEU A 301 -11.71 -1.94 17.40
C LEU A 301 -10.47 -1.35 16.73
N ILE A 302 -10.61 -0.79 15.52
CA ILE A 302 -9.50 -0.18 14.79
C ILE A 302 -9.25 1.22 15.34
N SER A 303 -7.99 1.51 15.66
CA SER A 303 -7.55 2.85 16.04
C SER A 303 -6.44 3.34 15.12
N GLY A 304 -6.43 4.66 14.88
CA GLY A 304 -5.35 5.34 14.17
C GLY A 304 -4.29 5.87 15.14
N GLU A 305 -3.02 5.73 14.78
CA GLU A 305 -1.91 6.36 15.52
C GLU A 305 -1.07 7.23 14.58
N GLY A 306 -0.85 8.48 14.99
CA GLY A 306 -0.14 9.50 14.23
C GLY A 306 -1.06 10.37 13.37
N THR A 307 -0.48 11.42 12.77
CA THR A 307 -1.17 12.38 11.90
C THR A 307 -0.29 12.71 10.68
N VAL A 308 -0.87 13.34 9.66
CA VAL A 308 -0.07 13.86 8.53
C VAL A 308 0.80 15.03 9.00
N GLU A 309 0.32 15.83 9.94
CA GLU A 309 1.01 16.98 10.50
C GLU A 309 2.23 16.55 11.33
N SER A 310 2.11 15.50 12.14
CA SER A 310 3.24 14.96 12.91
C SER A 310 4.28 14.26 12.04
N PHE A 311 3.88 13.81 10.85
CA PHE A 311 4.77 13.16 9.89
C PHE A 311 5.63 14.16 9.10
N LYS A 312 5.10 15.35 8.81
CA LYS A 312 5.79 16.42 8.08
C LYS A 312 6.91 17.05 8.91
#